data_AF-A0A8T7CDQ0-F1
#
_entry.id   AF-A0A8T7CDQ0-F1
#
_cell.length_a   1.000
_cell.length_b   1.000
_cell.length_c   1.000
_cell.angle_alpha   90.00
_cell.angle_beta   90.00
_cell.angle_gamma   90.00
#
_symmetry.space_group_name_H-M   'P 1'
#
loop_
_entity.id
_entity.type
_entity.pdbx_description
1 polymer ?
#
loop_
_entity_poly.entity_id
_entity_poly.type
_entity_poly.pdbx_seq_one_letter_code
_entity_poly.pdbx_strand_id
1 'polypeptide(L)'
;MSDTGPMIRMSGKAAFTVFAALVLASCSTLVSTGPGAAAAANAGPQYLGSDTFLIKGTHEAKRYHWARHDGRRVTSMITIQHERILDGVEGQYEFNIPPEKYLGGSNYRFSAEPVQLWGHEWVHNTWAFDADQSAAENPGKEAERTALLLTQHDLVMGGGRIMSRYVRAVGEDQRAEVIVFYTETLATNGHTIADFPDGGPVSEVYDKLSAAVIERGHAELALIDPRYAEPVK
;
A
#
# COMPACT_ATOMS: atom_id res chain seq x y z
N MET A 1 23.04 -15.45 22.37
CA MET A 1 22.66 -16.19 21.15
C MET A 1 21.60 -15.36 20.46
N SER A 2 22.00 -14.54 19.50
CA SER A 2 21.14 -13.61 18.77
C SER A 2 20.63 -14.29 17.50
N ASP A 3 19.37 -14.71 17.53
CA ASP A 3 18.67 -15.35 16.42
C ASP A 3 18.08 -14.25 15.52
N THR A 4 18.78 -13.95 14.43
CA THR A 4 18.34 -13.02 13.39
C THR A 4 17.22 -13.67 12.59
N GLY A 5 16.03 -13.04 12.58
CA GLY A 5 14.90 -13.44 11.75
C GLY A 5 15.24 -13.50 10.24
N PRO A 6 14.34 -14.07 9.41
CA PRO A 6 14.65 -14.42 8.03
C PRO A 6 15.08 -13.19 7.20
N MET A 7 16.37 -13.16 6.89
CA MET A 7 16.99 -12.24 5.95
C MET A 7 16.73 -12.73 4.53
N ILE A 8 16.02 -11.93 3.72
CA ILE A 8 16.05 -12.08 2.27
C ILE A 8 17.44 -11.58 1.80
N ARG A 9 18.37 -12.50 1.50
CA ARG A 9 19.65 -12.16 0.85
C ARG A 9 19.44 -12.10 -0.66
N MET A 10 19.82 -10.97 -1.26
CA MET A 10 19.94 -10.84 -2.72
C MET A 10 21.33 -10.30 -3.07
N SER A 11 22.06 -11.01 -3.95
CA SER A 11 23.32 -10.57 -4.53
C SER A 11 23.17 -10.45 -6.05
N GLY A 12 23.23 -9.24 -6.57
CA GLY A 12 23.25 -9.00 -8.02
C GLY A 12 23.61 -7.55 -8.31
N LYS A 13 24.69 -7.33 -9.05
CA LYS A 13 25.05 -6.03 -9.65
C LYS A 13 24.56 -6.04 -11.09
N ALA A 14 23.72 -5.08 -11.46
CA ALA A 14 23.40 -4.80 -12.87
C ALA A 14 23.45 -3.29 -13.10
N ALA A 15 24.05 -2.90 -14.23
CA ALA A 15 24.27 -1.51 -14.65
C ALA A 15 23.03 -0.96 -15.38
N PHE A 16 22.77 0.33 -15.17
CA PHE A 16 21.57 1.05 -15.62
C PHE A 16 21.72 1.68 -17.01
N THR A 17 20.61 1.76 -17.76
CA THR A 17 20.31 2.84 -18.71
C THR A 17 18.81 3.10 -18.64
N VAL A 18 18.40 4.34 -18.34
CA VAL A 18 16.99 4.75 -18.17
C VAL A 18 16.57 5.60 -19.37
N PHE A 19 15.48 5.21 -20.03
CA PHE A 19 14.72 6.09 -20.92
C PHE A 19 13.42 6.49 -20.22
N ALA A 20 13.14 7.79 -20.13
CA ALA A 20 11.88 8.32 -19.65
C ALA A 20 10.99 8.66 -20.85
N ALA A 21 9.80 8.08 -20.92
CA ALA A 21 8.73 8.50 -21.82
C ALA A 21 7.53 8.95 -20.98
N LEU A 22 7.16 10.22 -21.15
CA LEU A 22 6.02 10.87 -20.50
C LEU A 22 4.78 10.70 -21.40
N VAL A 23 3.73 10.05 -20.91
CA VAL A 23 2.41 10.02 -21.56
C VAL A 23 1.41 10.71 -20.65
N LEU A 24 0.92 11.87 -21.09
CA LEU A 24 -0.20 12.57 -20.46
C LEU A 24 -1.51 12.10 -21.13
N ALA A 25 -2.37 11.43 -20.37
CA ALA A 25 -3.75 11.18 -20.77
C ALA A 25 -4.68 12.08 -19.93
N SER A 26 -5.31 13.05 -20.56
CA SER A 26 -6.34 13.90 -19.96
C SER A 26 -7.69 13.18 -19.97
N CYS A 27 -8.20 12.78 -18.81
CA CYS A 27 -9.56 12.29 -18.65
C CYS A 27 -10.42 13.43 -18.09
N SER A 28 -11.29 14.02 -18.92
CA SER A 28 -12.22 15.07 -18.51
C SER A 28 -13.52 14.44 -18.04
N THR A 29 -13.81 14.51 -16.74
CA THR A 29 -15.11 14.16 -16.17
C THR A 29 -16.06 15.34 -16.32
N LEU A 30 -17.23 15.11 -16.94
CA LEU A 30 -18.34 16.07 -17.00
C LEU A 30 -18.90 16.33 -15.59
N VAL A 31 -18.96 17.61 -15.18
CA VAL A 31 -19.69 18.05 -13.98
C VAL A 31 -21.03 18.66 -14.41
N SER A 32 -22.12 18.08 -13.92
CA SER A 32 -23.48 18.61 -14.08
C SER A 32 -23.77 19.65 -12.99
N THR A 33 -24.12 20.87 -13.39
CA THR A 33 -24.50 21.98 -12.50
C THR A 33 -26.02 22.07 -12.37
N GLY A 34 -26.58 21.43 -11.35
CA GLY A 34 -27.99 21.56 -10.96
C GLY A 34 -28.12 21.99 -9.48
N PRO A 35 -28.83 23.09 -9.16
CA PRO A 35 -28.98 23.57 -7.80
C PRO A 35 -30.14 22.82 -7.13
N GLY A 36 -29.83 21.77 -6.36
CA GLY A 36 -30.84 21.01 -5.61
C GLY A 36 -30.43 19.63 -5.08
N ALA A 37 -29.23 19.13 -5.41
CA ALA A 37 -28.75 17.81 -4.98
C ALA A 37 -27.29 17.81 -4.50
N ALA A 38 -26.87 18.84 -3.75
CA ALA A 38 -25.49 19.07 -3.32
C ALA A 38 -25.03 18.22 -2.10
N ALA A 39 -25.60 17.04 -1.87
CA ALA A 39 -25.21 16.17 -0.74
C ALA A 39 -25.16 14.67 -1.03
N ALA A 40 -25.16 14.25 -2.31
CA ALA A 40 -24.58 12.96 -2.67
C ALA A 40 -23.08 13.15 -2.86
N ALA A 41 -22.38 13.53 -1.78
CA ALA A 41 -20.93 13.62 -1.76
C ALA A 41 -20.36 12.26 -2.22
N ASN A 42 -19.41 12.31 -3.17
CA ASN A 42 -18.62 11.19 -3.68
C ASN A 42 -18.53 10.02 -2.68
N ALA A 43 -19.38 8.99 -2.86
CA ALA A 43 -19.55 7.95 -1.83
C ALA A 43 -18.29 7.10 -1.63
N GLY A 44 -17.38 7.07 -2.62
CA GLY A 44 -16.16 6.30 -2.61
C GLY A 44 -14.89 7.14 -2.78
N PRO A 45 -13.72 6.50 -2.62
CA PRO A 45 -12.43 7.14 -2.80
C PRO A 45 -12.22 7.53 -4.27
N GLN A 46 -11.61 8.69 -4.50
CA GLN A 46 -11.35 9.23 -5.83
C GLN A 46 -10.09 8.61 -6.42
N TYR A 47 -10.15 8.11 -7.66
CA TYR A 47 -8.96 7.68 -8.39
C TYR A 47 -8.05 8.88 -8.69
N LEU A 48 -6.78 8.78 -8.28
CA LEU A 48 -5.77 9.81 -8.49
C LEU A 48 -4.93 9.52 -9.72
N GLY A 49 -4.61 8.25 -9.98
CA GLY A 49 -3.77 7.88 -11.11
C GLY A 49 -3.01 6.60 -10.89
N SER A 50 -2.05 6.36 -11.76
CA SER A 50 -1.15 5.22 -11.68
C SER A 50 0.27 5.63 -12.03
N ASP A 51 1.24 4.86 -11.54
CA ASP A 51 2.65 5.02 -11.86
C ASP A 51 3.33 3.66 -12.04
N THR A 52 4.43 3.66 -12.80
CA THR A 52 5.25 2.46 -13.06
C THR A 52 6.71 2.77 -12.72
N PHE A 53 7.39 1.81 -12.10
CA PHE A 53 8.79 1.93 -11.71
C PHE A 53 9.47 0.58 -11.53
N LEU A 54 10.80 0.63 -11.42
CA LEU A 54 11.61 -0.55 -11.13
C LEU A 54 11.94 -0.63 -9.63
N ILE A 55 11.67 -1.77 -9.02
CA ILE A 55 12.10 -2.09 -7.66
C ILE A 55 13.46 -2.75 -7.75
N LYS A 56 14.49 -1.99 -7.32
CA LYS A 56 15.90 -2.42 -7.24
C LYS A 56 16.46 -3.00 -8.56
N GLY A 57 15.85 -2.65 -9.70
CA GLY A 57 16.24 -3.15 -11.03
C GLY A 57 15.91 -4.62 -11.28
N THR A 58 15.16 -5.27 -10.40
CA THR A 58 14.83 -6.70 -10.48
C THR A 58 13.34 -6.97 -10.71
N HIS A 59 12.49 -6.01 -10.36
CA HIS A 59 11.04 -6.12 -10.54
C HIS A 59 10.50 -4.88 -11.24
N GLU A 60 9.49 -5.06 -12.07
CA GLU A 60 8.63 -3.99 -12.55
C GLU A 60 7.42 -3.89 -11.62
N ALA A 61 7.13 -2.69 -11.14
CA ALA A 61 5.98 -2.40 -10.30
C ALA A 61 5.07 -1.38 -10.98
N LYS A 62 3.76 -1.62 -10.93
CA LYS A 62 2.72 -0.68 -11.34
C LYS A 62 1.74 -0.49 -10.21
N ARG A 63 1.51 0.76 -9.80
CA ARG A 63 0.55 1.11 -8.75
C ARG A 63 -0.62 1.89 -9.28
N TYR A 64 -1.78 1.67 -8.68
CA TYR A 64 -3.00 2.44 -8.87
C TYR A 64 -3.42 3.04 -7.54
N HIS A 65 -3.85 4.30 -7.55
CA HIS A 65 -4.12 5.06 -6.33
C HIS A 65 -5.54 5.62 -6.29
N TRP A 66 -6.19 5.42 -5.15
CA TRP A 66 -7.44 6.08 -4.80
C TRP A 66 -7.31 6.75 -3.44
N ALA A 67 -7.93 7.91 -3.25
CA ALA A 67 -7.89 8.61 -1.96
C ALA A 67 -9.27 9.15 -1.58
N ARG A 68 -9.59 9.07 -0.29
CA ARG A 68 -10.64 9.89 0.33
C ARG A 68 -9.97 11.10 0.95
N HIS A 69 -10.59 12.27 0.77
CA HIS A 69 -10.05 13.52 1.30
C HIS A 69 -11.16 14.46 1.81
N ASP A 70 -10.78 15.32 2.74
CA ASP A 70 -11.56 16.47 3.23
C ASP A 70 -10.79 17.75 2.91
N GLY A 71 -11.25 18.49 1.90
CA GLY A 71 -10.49 19.57 1.30
C GLY A 71 -9.18 19.07 0.69
N ARG A 72 -8.05 19.54 1.23
CA ARG A 72 -6.71 19.09 0.78
C ARG A 72 -6.19 17.88 1.55
N ARG A 73 -6.86 17.48 2.65
CA ARG A 73 -6.34 16.48 3.58
C ARG A 73 -6.84 15.09 3.20
N VAL A 74 -5.93 14.20 2.82
CA VAL A 74 -6.24 12.77 2.63
C VAL A 74 -6.51 12.12 3.99
N THR A 75 -7.65 11.46 4.10
CA THR A 75 -8.07 10.72 5.30
C THR A 75 -7.77 9.24 5.17
N SER A 76 -7.97 8.67 3.98
CA SER A 76 -7.60 7.30 3.62
C SER A 76 -7.08 7.23 2.18
N MET A 77 -6.22 6.24 1.91
CA MET A 77 -5.71 5.94 0.58
C MET A 77 -5.73 4.44 0.34
N ILE A 78 -6.18 4.03 -0.84
CA ILE A 78 -6.02 2.68 -1.35
C ILE A 78 -4.92 2.72 -2.41
N THR A 79 -3.96 1.81 -2.30
CA THR A 79 -2.97 1.55 -3.34
C THR A 79 -3.03 0.09 -3.73
N ILE A 80 -3.17 -0.19 -5.02
CA ILE A 80 -3.03 -1.55 -5.55
C ILE A 80 -1.77 -1.59 -6.39
N GLN A 81 -0.84 -2.45 -6.00
CA GLN A 81 0.47 -2.61 -6.63
C GLN A 81 0.54 -4.00 -7.26
N HIS A 82 0.81 -4.03 -8.57
CA HIS A 82 1.23 -5.24 -9.24
C HIS A 82 2.74 -5.20 -9.34
N GLU A 83 3.40 -6.27 -8.94
CA GLU A 83 4.81 -6.45 -9.21
C GLU A 83 5.05 -7.69 -10.05
N ARG A 84 6.07 -7.65 -10.88
CA ARG A 84 6.55 -8.79 -11.65
C ARG A 84 8.06 -8.85 -11.62
N ILE A 85 8.60 -10.04 -11.37
CA ILE A 85 10.03 -10.34 -11.51
C ILE A 85 10.40 -10.24 -12.99
N LEU A 86 11.39 -9.40 -13.32
CA LEU A 86 11.84 -9.19 -14.69
C LEU A 86 12.37 -10.48 -15.33
N ASP A 87 12.21 -10.59 -16.65
CA ASP A 87 12.75 -11.72 -17.40
C ASP A 87 14.28 -11.78 -17.24
N GLY A 88 14.81 -12.99 -17.04
CA GLY A 88 16.23 -13.22 -16.75
C GLY A 88 16.64 -13.04 -15.28
N VAL A 89 15.73 -12.59 -14.41
CA VAL A 89 15.95 -12.59 -12.95
C VAL A 89 15.35 -13.88 -12.35
N GLU A 90 16.19 -14.69 -11.72
CA GLU A 90 15.75 -15.91 -11.03
C GLU A 90 14.92 -15.57 -9.78
N GLY A 91 13.89 -16.38 -9.50
CA GLY A 91 13.07 -16.26 -8.31
C GLY A 91 11.58 -16.46 -8.55
N GLN A 92 10.85 -16.54 -7.45
CA GLN A 92 9.40 -16.58 -7.35
C GLN A 92 8.98 -15.92 -6.05
N TYR A 93 7.73 -15.46 -5.96
CA TYR A 93 7.16 -14.91 -4.75
C TYR A 93 6.63 -16.03 -3.85
N GLU A 94 7.11 -16.08 -2.61
CA GLU A 94 6.60 -16.99 -1.58
C GLU A 94 6.17 -16.19 -0.36
N PHE A 95 4.89 -16.30 0.00
CA PHE A 95 4.35 -15.63 1.19
C PHE A 95 4.01 -16.68 2.24
N ASN A 96 4.87 -16.78 3.24
CA ASN A 96 4.63 -17.60 4.41
C ASN A 96 4.16 -16.73 5.57
N ILE A 97 3.10 -17.16 6.26
CA ILE A 97 2.71 -16.56 7.54
C ILE A 97 3.84 -16.88 8.54
N PRO A 98 4.40 -15.87 9.22
CA PRO A 98 5.52 -16.12 10.11
C PRO A 98 5.05 -16.92 11.35
N PRO A 99 5.97 -17.60 12.05
CA PRO A 99 5.65 -18.27 13.32
C PRO A 99 4.97 -17.34 14.32
N GLU A 100 4.13 -17.89 15.21
CA GLU A 100 3.29 -17.14 16.16
C GLU A 100 4.04 -16.04 16.93
N LYS A 101 5.26 -16.35 17.40
CA LYS A 101 6.13 -15.40 18.13
C LYS A 101 6.53 -14.15 17.35
N TYR A 102 6.33 -14.14 16.03
CA TYR A 102 6.64 -13.04 15.13
C TYR A 102 5.38 -12.42 14.50
N LEU A 103 4.18 -12.82 14.94
CA LEU A 103 2.93 -12.29 14.40
C LEU A 103 2.64 -10.86 14.87
N GLY A 104 3.37 -10.31 15.85
CA GLY A 104 3.10 -8.96 16.33
C GLY A 104 4.30 -8.28 16.97
N GLY A 105 4.33 -6.96 16.79
CA GLY A 105 5.19 -6.02 17.49
C GLY A 105 4.42 -4.73 17.80
N SER A 106 5.08 -3.78 18.46
CA SER A 106 4.48 -2.52 18.89
C SER A 106 3.92 -1.65 17.76
N ASN A 107 4.36 -1.88 16.52
CA ASN A 107 3.90 -1.16 15.33
C ASN A 107 3.43 -2.07 14.19
N TYR A 108 3.35 -3.40 14.35
CA TYR A 108 2.90 -4.29 13.27
C TYR A 108 2.12 -5.49 13.81
N ARG A 109 1.22 -6.04 12.99
CA ARG A 109 0.50 -7.29 13.30
C ARG A 109 0.17 -8.09 12.05
N PHE A 110 0.66 -9.32 11.95
CA PHE A 110 0.26 -10.29 10.96
C PHE A 110 -1.03 -11.00 11.38
N SER A 111 -1.88 -11.33 10.42
CA SER A 111 -2.94 -12.31 10.63
C SER A 111 -2.31 -13.70 10.81
N ALA A 112 -2.85 -14.48 11.74
CA ALA A 112 -2.44 -15.87 11.95
C ALA A 112 -2.89 -16.80 10.81
N GLU A 113 -3.92 -16.41 10.06
CA GLU A 113 -4.50 -17.17 8.96
C GLU A 113 -4.67 -16.28 7.72
N PRO A 114 -4.72 -16.87 6.51
CA PRO A 114 -5.07 -16.13 5.31
C PRO A 114 -6.45 -15.46 5.43
N VAL A 115 -6.61 -14.30 4.79
CA VAL A 115 -7.88 -13.57 4.75
C VAL A 115 -8.51 -13.65 3.36
N GLN A 116 -9.83 -13.72 3.30
CA GLN A 116 -10.59 -13.72 2.05
C GLN A 116 -10.88 -12.29 1.61
N LEU A 117 -10.43 -11.92 0.41
CA LEU A 117 -10.73 -10.63 -0.21
C LEU A 117 -10.89 -10.85 -1.72
N TRP A 118 -12.01 -10.35 -2.27
CA TRP A 118 -12.38 -10.50 -3.69
C TRP A 118 -12.34 -11.94 -4.22
N GLY A 119 -12.69 -12.92 -3.38
CA GLY A 119 -12.73 -14.34 -3.76
C GLY A 119 -11.36 -15.03 -3.79
N HIS A 120 -10.32 -14.38 -3.26
CA HIS A 120 -8.96 -14.90 -3.19
C HIS A 120 -8.47 -14.96 -1.75
N GLU A 121 -7.53 -15.87 -1.48
CA GLU A 121 -6.74 -15.90 -0.24
C GLU A 121 -5.58 -14.91 -0.29
N TRP A 122 -5.38 -14.19 0.80
CA TRP A 122 -4.32 -13.19 0.98
C TRP A 122 -3.59 -13.39 2.29
N VAL A 123 -2.27 -13.19 2.28
CA VAL A 123 -1.51 -12.96 3.51
C VAL A 123 -1.72 -11.50 3.91
N HIS A 124 -2.06 -11.26 5.17
CA HIS A 124 -2.43 -9.94 5.66
C HIS A 124 -1.60 -9.52 6.87
N ASN A 125 -1.23 -8.24 6.91
CA ASN A 125 -0.65 -7.61 8.07
C ASN A 125 -1.01 -6.12 8.17
N THR A 126 -1.01 -5.57 9.36
CA THR A 126 -0.99 -4.12 9.59
C THR A 126 0.40 -3.63 9.97
N TRP A 127 0.70 -2.37 9.67
CA TRP A 127 1.96 -1.73 10.03
C TRP A 127 1.80 -0.21 10.18
N ALA A 128 2.24 0.34 11.31
CA ALA A 128 2.40 1.78 11.53
C ALA A 128 3.84 2.21 11.25
N PHE A 129 3.99 3.28 10.47
CA PHE A 129 5.28 3.74 9.95
C PHE A 129 5.30 5.25 9.72
N ASP A 130 6.50 5.82 9.61
CA ASP A 130 6.72 7.22 9.21
C ASP A 130 7.04 7.28 7.70
N ALA A 131 6.07 7.74 6.92
CA ALA A 131 6.18 7.86 5.48
C ALA A 131 7.13 9.00 5.05
N ASP A 132 7.24 10.06 5.84
CA ASP A 132 8.10 11.21 5.52
C ASP A 132 9.56 10.81 5.74
N GLN A 133 9.85 10.12 6.85
CA GLN A 133 11.15 9.50 7.09
C GLN A 133 11.48 8.47 6.01
N SER A 134 10.53 7.58 5.67
CA SER A 134 10.73 6.57 4.62
C SER A 134 11.09 7.19 3.26
N ALA A 135 10.41 8.29 2.88
CA ALA A 135 10.71 9.04 1.67
C ALA A 135 12.11 9.69 1.70
N ALA A 136 12.50 10.26 2.85
CA ALA A 136 13.81 10.88 3.02
C ALA A 136 14.96 9.85 2.97
N GLU A 137 14.77 8.68 3.57
CA GLU A 137 15.78 7.60 3.59
C GLU A 137 15.87 6.86 2.24
N ASN A 138 14.78 6.82 1.48
CA ASN A 138 14.67 6.06 0.24
C ASN A 138 14.14 6.94 -0.91
N PRO A 139 14.93 7.92 -1.38
CA PRO A 139 14.51 8.78 -2.48
C PRO A 139 14.29 7.95 -3.76
N GLY A 140 13.29 8.35 -4.53
CA GLY A 140 12.80 7.72 -5.75
C GLY A 140 11.97 6.46 -5.52
N LYS A 141 11.67 6.09 -4.26
CA LYS A 141 10.93 4.88 -3.88
C LYS A 141 9.47 5.16 -3.53
N GLU A 142 8.75 4.13 -3.09
CA GLU A 142 7.30 4.07 -2.96
C GLU A 142 6.71 5.23 -2.15
N ALA A 143 7.36 5.61 -1.03
CA ALA A 143 6.89 6.68 -0.15
C ALA A 143 6.98 8.06 -0.81
N GLU A 144 8.14 8.42 -1.38
CA GLU A 144 8.32 9.70 -2.08
C GLU A 144 7.41 9.79 -3.30
N ARG A 145 7.30 8.71 -4.08
CA ARG A 145 6.44 8.66 -5.27
C ARG A 145 4.97 8.89 -4.93
N THR A 146 4.50 8.32 -3.82
CA THR A 146 3.16 8.62 -3.29
C THR A 146 3.02 10.09 -2.91
N ALA A 147 4.00 10.67 -2.21
CA ALA A 147 3.95 12.08 -1.82
C ALA A 147 3.93 13.03 -3.03
N LEU A 148 4.72 12.73 -4.06
CA LEU A 148 4.72 13.45 -5.33
C LEU A 148 3.37 13.37 -6.04
N LEU A 149 2.76 12.18 -6.11
CA LEU A 149 1.42 12.00 -6.66
C LEU A 149 0.41 12.87 -5.91
N LEU A 150 0.37 12.80 -4.57
CA LEU A 150 -0.55 13.62 -3.79
C LEU A 150 -0.36 15.12 -4.06
N THR A 151 0.90 15.58 -4.15
CA THR A 151 1.25 16.97 -4.46
C THR A 151 0.73 17.39 -5.84
N GLN A 152 0.80 16.52 -6.86
CA GLN A 152 0.25 16.78 -8.20
C GLN A 152 -1.27 17.00 -8.20
N HIS A 153 -1.97 16.48 -7.18
CA HIS A 153 -3.41 16.64 -6.99
C HIS A 153 -3.78 17.72 -5.94
N ASP A 154 -2.81 18.53 -5.49
CA ASP A 154 -2.97 19.49 -4.40
C ASP A 154 -3.45 18.87 -3.07
N LEU A 155 -3.14 17.59 -2.86
CA LEU A 155 -3.49 16.80 -1.69
C LEU A 155 -2.29 16.61 -0.76
N VAL A 156 -2.57 16.44 0.53
CA VAL A 156 -1.57 16.15 1.57
C VAL A 156 -2.05 15.01 2.47
N MET A 157 -1.13 14.12 2.84
CA MET A 157 -1.35 13.04 3.81
C MET A 157 -0.24 13.11 4.86
N GLY A 158 -0.57 12.94 6.15
CA GLY A 158 0.44 13.05 7.21
C GLY A 158 1.53 11.97 7.10
N GLY A 159 2.72 12.27 7.63
CA GLY A 159 3.86 11.34 7.64
C GLY A 159 3.61 10.09 8.46
N GLY A 160 3.10 10.23 9.69
CA GLY A 160 2.70 9.10 10.53
C GLY A 160 1.47 8.39 9.98
N ARG A 161 1.63 7.15 9.53
CA ARG A 161 0.58 6.36 8.87
C ARG A 161 0.44 4.98 9.50
N ILE A 162 -0.72 4.39 9.32
CA ILE A 162 -0.97 2.97 9.52
C ILE A 162 -1.54 2.37 8.23
N MET A 163 -1.05 1.20 7.85
CA MET A 163 -1.55 0.46 6.71
C MET A 163 -2.15 -0.88 7.14
N SER A 164 -3.17 -1.32 6.41
CA SER A 164 -3.59 -2.71 6.26
C SER A 164 -3.13 -3.20 4.89
N ARG A 165 -2.25 -4.20 4.88
CA ARG A 165 -1.59 -4.75 3.70
C ARG A 165 -2.07 -6.16 3.45
N TYR A 166 -2.46 -6.44 2.20
CA TYR A 166 -2.84 -7.75 1.71
C TYR A 166 -1.90 -8.09 0.57
N VAL A 167 -1.30 -9.27 0.58
CA VAL A 167 -0.43 -9.73 -0.51
C VAL A 167 -0.76 -11.16 -0.95
N ARG A 168 -0.60 -11.42 -2.24
CA ARG A 168 -0.63 -12.76 -2.83
C ARG A 168 0.30 -12.85 -4.03
N ALA A 169 0.89 -14.02 -4.22
CA ALA A 169 1.53 -14.37 -5.49
C ALA A 169 0.44 -14.70 -6.53
N VAL A 170 0.69 -14.39 -7.79
CA VAL A 170 -0.21 -14.66 -8.90
C VAL A 170 0.54 -15.24 -10.11
N GLY A 171 -0.18 -15.99 -10.94
CA GLY A 171 0.39 -16.75 -12.05
C GLY A 171 0.87 -18.14 -11.65
N GLU A 172 0.95 -19.04 -12.62
CA GLU A 172 1.35 -20.44 -12.39
C GLU A 172 2.82 -20.57 -11.94
N ASP A 173 3.68 -19.65 -12.41
CA ASP A 173 5.11 -19.59 -12.07
C ASP A 173 5.40 -18.74 -10.82
N GLN A 174 4.37 -18.13 -10.22
CA GLN A 174 4.47 -17.23 -9.06
C GLN A 174 5.50 -16.11 -9.26
N ARG A 175 5.71 -15.64 -10.50
CA ARG A 175 6.64 -14.54 -10.81
C ARG A 175 6.00 -13.16 -10.78
N ALA A 176 4.72 -13.08 -10.43
CA ALA A 176 4.02 -11.85 -10.18
C ALA A 176 3.37 -11.87 -8.80
N GLU A 177 3.17 -10.69 -8.22
CA GLU A 177 2.36 -10.51 -7.02
C GLU A 177 1.38 -9.36 -7.21
N VAL A 178 0.33 -9.40 -6.40
CA VAL A 178 -0.57 -8.26 -6.19
C VAL A 178 -0.54 -7.92 -4.70
N ILE A 179 -0.34 -6.65 -4.42
CA ILE A 179 -0.36 -6.08 -3.07
C ILE A 179 -1.44 -5.01 -3.02
N VAL A 180 -2.30 -5.10 -2.02
CA VAL A 180 -3.31 -4.09 -1.71
C VAL A 180 -2.92 -3.42 -0.40
N PHE A 181 -2.85 -2.10 -0.41
CA PHE A 181 -2.63 -1.29 0.76
C PHE A 181 -3.86 -0.42 0.99
N TYR A 182 -4.48 -0.54 2.16
CA TYR A 182 -5.36 0.48 2.71
C TYR A 182 -4.58 1.27 3.76
N THR A 183 -4.46 2.59 3.61
CA THR A 183 -3.63 3.43 4.49
C THR A 183 -4.43 4.58 5.06
N GLU A 184 -4.27 4.83 6.35
CA GLU A 184 -4.82 6.00 7.05
C GLU A 184 -3.70 6.82 7.70
N THR A 185 -3.97 8.09 8.00
CA THR A 185 -3.06 8.90 8.83
C THR A 185 -3.28 8.54 10.31
N LEU A 186 -2.22 8.41 11.11
CA LEU A 186 -2.36 8.15 12.55
C LEU A 186 -3.09 9.29 13.26
N ALA A 187 -2.85 10.54 12.84
CA ALA A 187 -3.44 11.72 13.44
C ALA A 187 -4.98 11.77 13.33
N THR A 188 -5.59 11.16 12.32
CA THR A 188 -7.08 11.08 12.23
C THR A 188 -7.67 10.13 13.25
N ASN A 189 -6.84 9.25 13.82
CA ASN A 189 -7.19 8.33 14.89
C ASN A 189 -6.67 8.82 16.26
N GLY A 190 -6.19 10.06 16.36
CA GLY A 190 -5.67 10.62 17.61
C GLY A 190 -4.27 10.11 18.02
N HIS A 191 -3.52 9.53 17.09
CA HIS A 191 -2.21 8.93 17.34
C HIS A 191 -1.07 9.58 16.56
N THR A 192 0.16 9.31 16.99
CA THR A 192 1.41 9.65 16.30
C THR A 192 2.29 8.40 16.18
N ILE A 193 3.34 8.45 15.35
CA ILE A 193 4.26 7.31 15.23
C ILE A 193 5.00 7.01 16.55
N ALA A 194 5.17 8.02 17.42
CA ALA A 194 5.79 7.83 18.73
C ALA A 194 5.00 6.92 19.68
N ASP A 195 3.69 6.75 19.42
CA ASP A 195 2.84 5.82 20.19
C ASP A 195 3.15 4.34 19.85
N PHE A 196 3.79 4.10 18.71
CA PHE A 196 4.07 2.78 18.15
C PHE A 196 5.57 2.66 17.79
N PRO A 197 6.47 2.63 18.80
CA PRO A 197 7.89 2.46 18.55
C PRO A 197 8.18 1.13 17.84
N ASP A 198 9.34 0.98 17.21
CA ASP A 198 9.74 -0.29 16.60
C ASP A 198 10.26 -1.28 17.65
N GLY A 199 10.06 -2.58 17.43
CA GLY A 199 10.65 -3.67 18.22
C GLY A 199 10.13 -3.89 19.65
N GLY A 200 9.08 -3.18 20.07
CA GLY A 200 8.38 -3.39 21.35
C GLY A 200 7.29 -4.46 21.26
N PRO A 201 6.68 -4.84 22.41
CA PRO A 201 5.51 -5.70 22.41
C PRO A 201 4.30 -4.98 21.81
N VAL A 202 3.39 -5.73 21.21
CA VAL A 202 2.10 -5.24 20.77
C VAL A 202 1.37 -4.57 21.94
N SER A 203 0.90 -3.33 21.75
CA SER A 203 0.10 -2.63 22.74
C SER A 203 -1.39 -2.85 22.50
N GLU A 204 -2.21 -2.80 23.55
CA GLU A 204 -3.67 -2.84 23.43
C GLU A 204 -4.22 -1.71 22.55
N VAL A 205 -3.53 -0.56 22.56
CA VAL A 205 -3.85 0.59 21.71
C VAL A 205 -3.63 0.27 20.25
N TYR A 206 -2.46 -0.29 19.89
CA TYR A 206 -2.18 -0.71 18.52
C TYR A 206 -3.17 -1.77 18.04
N ASP A 207 -3.52 -2.73 18.90
CA ASP A 207 -4.47 -3.79 18.55
C ASP A 207 -5.86 -3.26 18.20
N LYS A 208 -6.38 -2.35 19.02
CA LYS A 208 -7.68 -1.70 18.74
C LYS A 208 -7.62 -0.86 17.47
N LEU A 209 -6.55 -0.10 17.27
CA LEU A 209 -6.36 0.72 16.08
C LEU A 209 -6.27 -0.16 14.82
N SER A 210 -5.45 -1.20 14.85
CA SER A 210 -5.28 -2.17 13.77
C SER A 210 -6.61 -2.81 13.39
N ALA A 211 -7.38 -3.31 14.36
CA ALA A 211 -8.69 -3.91 14.10
C ALA A 211 -9.65 -2.92 13.41
N ALA A 212 -9.70 -1.68 13.90
CA ALA A 212 -10.56 -0.65 13.34
C ALA A 212 -10.16 -0.23 11.91
N VAL A 213 -8.86 -0.16 11.62
CA VAL A 213 -8.32 0.13 10.27
C VAL A 213 -8.62 -1.02 9.30
N ILE A 214 -8.55 -2.27 9.74
CA ILE A 214 -8.92 -3.44 8.93
C ILE A 214 -10.40 -3.37 8.54
N GLU A 215 -11.29 -3.11 9.50
CA GLU A 215 -12.73 -3.02 9.27
C GLU A 215 -13.06 -1.93 8.23
N ARG A 216 -12.52 -0.71 8.42
CA ARG A 216 -12.71 0.40 7.48
C ARG A 216 -12.07 0.11 6.12
N GLY A 217 -10.91 -0.54 6.11
CA GLY A 217 -10.24 -0.98 4.90
C GLY A 217 -11.10 -1.92 4.06
N HIS A 218 -11.73 -2.92 4.68
CA HIS A 218 -12.66 -3.81 3.98
C HIS A 218 -13.87 -3.06 3.41
N ALA A 219 -14.43 -2.11 4.16
CA ALA A 219 -15.54 -1.30 3.69
C ALA A 219 -15.17 -0.45 2.45
N GLU A 220 -13.97 0.14 2.44
CA GLU A 220 -13.49 0.95 1.31
C GLU A 220 -13.07 0.08 0.11
N LEU A 221 -12.45 -1.07 0.35
CA LEU A 221 -12.08 -2.03 -0.70
C LEU A 221 -13.28 -2.66 -1.40
N ALA A 222 -14.44 -2.74 -0.74
CA ALA A 222 -15.69 -3.15 -1.36
C ALA A 222 -16.20 -2.17 -2.43
N LEU A 223 -15.66 -0.93 -2.45
CA LEU A 223 -15.99 0.10 -3.44
C LEU A 223 -15.05 0.09 -4.65
N ILE A 224 -13.98 -0.71 -4.61
CA ILE A 224 -13.00 -0.82 -5.68
C ILE A 224 -13.35 -2.02 -6.57
N ASP A 225 -13.21 -1.84 -7.88
CA ASP A 225 -13.42 -2.91 -8.86
C ASP A 225 -12.44 -4.07 -8.58
N PRO A 226 -12.93 -5.30 -8.32
CA PRO A 226 -12.06 -6.43 -8.00
C PRO A 226 -11.13 -6.82 -9.15
N ARG A 227 -11.36 -6.34 -10.38
CA ARG A 227 -10.44 -6.59 -11.51
C ARG A 227 -9.05 -6.00 -11.31
N TYR A 228 -8.87 -5.02 -10.42
CA TYR A 228 -7.54 -4.56 -10.04
C TYR A 228 -6.77 -5.59 -9.20
N ALA A 229 -7.44 -6.61 -8.66
CA ALA A 229 -6.79 -7.72 -7.97
C ALA A 229 -6.24 -8.80 -8.92
N GLU A 230 -6.61 -8.73 -10.20
CA GLU A 230 -6.24 -9.73 -11.19
C GLU A 230 -4.88 -9.39 -11.83
N PRO A 231 -4.11 -10.39 -12.29
CA PRO A 231 -2.86 -10.14 -12.99
C PRO A 231 -3.07 -9.21 -14.18
N VAL A 232 -2.19 -8.22 -14.33
CA VAL A 232 -2.12 -7.45 -15.57
C VAL A 232 -1.54 -8.37 -16.64
N LYS A 233 -2.33 -8.63 -17.69
CA LYS A 233 -1.92 -9.42 -18.85
C LYS A 233 -0.85 -8.72 -19.68
#